data_AF-A0A933AZQ9-F1
#
_entry.id   AF-A0A933AZQ9-F1
#
_cell.length_a   1.000
_cell.length_b   1.000
_cell.length_c   1.000
_cell.angle_alpha   90.00
_cell.angle_beta   90.00
_cell.angle_gamma   90.00
#
_symmetry.space_group_name_H-M   'P 1'
#
loop_
_entity.id
_entity.type
_entity.pdbx_description
1 polymer ?
#
loop_
_entity_poly.entity_id
_entity_poly.type
_entity_poly.pdbx_seq_one_letter_code
_entity_poly.pdbx_strand_id
1 'polypeptide(L)'
;MKRGNGVGLITEAHRDERGLTAIELAVVVAILAILAALVSSNASGLNTTARAATQTSDVAEVQKALDRYSAEHPSGGYPTASGSPPSLGSTAAISFTASFQNSDGATKTFVPDYVKRNPKHASDSWWTVDYTGTVTVAVPSGSVY
;
A
#
# COMPACT_ATOMS: atom_id res chain seq x y z
N MET A 1 -54.41 68.64 -3.49
CA MET A 1 -53.17 68.04 -2.92
C MET A 1 -53.56 67.37 -1.62
N LYS A 2 -53.26 66.12 -1.27
CA LYS A 2 -52.29 65.11 -1.72
C LYS A 2 -52.91 63.75 -1.34
N ARG A 3 -53.19 62.88 -2.32
CA ARG A 3 -53.49 61.45 -2.07
C ARG A 3 -52.16 60.73 -1.83
N GLY A 4 -52.13 59.77 -0.90
CA GLY A 4 -51.06 58.78 -0.85
C GLY A 4 -50.74 58.24 0.55
N ASN A 5 -51.65 57.46 1.16
CA ASN A 5 -51.24 56.42 2.09
C ASN A 5 -51.13 55.12 1.29
N GLY A 6 -49.91 54.80 0.84
CA GLY A 6 -49.58 53.48 0.31
C GLY A 6 -49.50 52.50 1.45
N VAL A 7 -50.62 51.83 1.77
CA VAL A 7 -50.59 50.62 2.58
C VAL A 7 -50.17 49.49 1.64
N GLY A 8 -48.87 49.24 1.58
CA GLY A 8 -48.34 48.04 0.94
C GLY A 8 -48.82 46.82 1.73
N LEU A 9 -49.66 45.99 1.11
CA LEU A 9 -50.01 44.68 1.62
C LEU A 9 -48.72 43.86 1.68
N ILE A 10 -48.19 43.66 2.89
CA ILE A 10 -47.21 42.62 3.15
C ILE A 10 -47.96 41.29 3.07
N THR A 11 -47.96 40.68 1.89
CA THR A 11 -48.34 39.29 1.73
C THR A 11 -47.27 38.46 2.43
N GLU A 12 -47.53 38.06 3.68
CA GLU A 12 -46.69 37.13 4.41
C GLU A 12 -46.72 35.78 3.69
N ALA A 13 -45.63 35.46 3.02
CA ALA A 13 -45.41 34.14 2.46
C ALA A 13 -45.23 33.15 3.61
N HIS A 14 -46.30 32.45 3.98
CA HIS A 14 -46.29 31.36 4.95
C HIS A 14 -45.28 30.29 4.47
N ARG A 15 -44.16 30.16 5.18
CA ARG A 15 -43.20 29.07 4.98
C ARG A 15 -43.80 27.81 5.59
N ASP A 16 -44.10 26.83 4.75
CA ASP A 16 -44.61 25.52 5.14
C ASP A 16 -43.41 24.68 5.65
N GLU A 17 -42.99 24.92 6.90
CA GLU A 17 -41.91 24.17 7.54
C GLU A 17 -42.45 22.83 8.04
N ARG A 18 -42.50 21.85 7.13
CA ARG A 18 -42.81 20.46 7.48
C ARG A 18 -41.61 19.85 8.19
N GLY A 19 -41.75 19.62 9.50
CA GLY A 19 -40.74 18.94 10.33
C GLY A 19 -40.69 17.44 10.05
N LEU A 20 -39.50 16.86 10.16
CA LEU A 20 -39.28 15.40 10.09
C LEU A 20 -40.03 14.71 11.24
N THR A 21 -40.74 13.64 10.96
CA THR A 21 -41.40 12.83 11.98
C THR A 21 -40.36 12.02 12.77
N ALA A 22 -40.65 11.74 14.05
CA ALA A 22 -39.78 10.90 14.88
C ALA A 22 -39.60 9.49 14.28
N ILE A 23 -40.62 8.99 13.57
CA ILE A 23 -40.61 7.69 12.90
C ILE A 23 -39.69 7.71 11.67
N GLU A 24 -39.67 8.79 10.89
CA GLU A 24 -38.77 8.92 9.73
C GLU A 24 -37.31 8.86 10.15
N LEU A 25 -36.93 9.55 11.23
CA LEU A 25 -35.57 9.47 11.73
C LEU A 25 -35.25 8.08 12.30
N ALA A 26 -36.22 7.45 12.99
CA ALA A 26 -36.05 6.12 13.57
C ALA A 26 -35.79 5.02 12.51
N VAL A 27 -36.51 5.06 11.39
CA VAL A 27 -36.30 4.10 10.29
C VAL A 27 -34.94 4.32 9.62
N VAL A 28 -34.49 5.57 9.45
CA VAL A 28 -33.18 5.86 8.84
C VAL A 28 -32.04 5.33 9.70
N VAL A 29 -32.05 5.59 11.02
CA VAL A 29 -31.00 5.07 11.90
C VAL A 29 -31.04 3.55 12.01
N ALA A 30 -32.23 2.93 11.91
CA ALA A 30 -32.37 1.48 11.87
C ALA A 30 -31.71 0.87 10.62
N ILE A 31 -31.92 1.47 9.43
CA ILE A 31 -31.27 1.02 8.19
C ILE A 31 -29.75 1.26 8.26
N LEU A 32 -29.31 2.42 8.76
CA LEU A 32 -27.89 2.73 8.91
C LEU A 32 -27.18 1.74 9.86
N ALA A 33 -27.84 1.31 10.94
CA ALA A 33 -27.30 0.31 11.86
C ALA A 33 -27.10 -1.06 11.19
N ILE A 34 -28.05 -1.49 10.35
CA ILE A 34 -27.93 -2.73 9.57
C ILE A 34 -26.78 -2.63 8.56
N LEU A 35 -26.70 -1.52 7.81
CA LEU A 35 -25.63 -1.30 6.83
C LEU A 35 -24.25 -1.25 7.49
N ALA A 36 -24.12 -0.56 8.64
CA ALA A 36 -22.87 -0.47 9.38
C ALA A 36 -22.35 -1.85 9.82
N ALA A 37 -23.24 -2.73 10.29
CA ALA A 37 -22.87 -4.08 10.69
C ALA A 37 -22.34 -4.93 9.51
N LEU A 38 -22.92 -4.79 8.31
CA LEU A 38 -22.49 -5.51 7.11
C LEU A 38 -21.16 -5.00 6.53
N VAL A 39 -20.90 -3.70 6.62
CA VAL A 39 -19.63 -3.10 6.16
C VAL A 39 -18.49 -3.45 7.10
N SER A 40 -18.74 -3.51 8.41
CA SER A 40 -17.71 -3.77 9.42
C SER A 40 -17.06 -5.16 9.29
N SER A 41 -17.77 -6.17 8.77
CA SER A 41 -17.22 -7.52 8.62
C SER A 41 -16.37 -7.72 7.36
N ASN A 42 -16.51 -6.85 6.35
CA ASN A 42 -15.85 -6.99 5.05
C ASN A 42 -14.56 -6.19 4.90
N ALA A 43 -14.35 -5.14 5.71
CA ALA A 43 -13.17 -4.27 5.58
C ALA A 43 -11.85 -4.99 5.90
N SER A 44 -11.86 -5.93 6.85
CA SER A 44 -10.63 -6.62 7.29
C SER A 44 -10.05 -7.56 6.23
N GLY A 45 -10.90 -8.20 5.41
CA GLY A 45 -10.45 -9.11 4.34
C GLY A 45 -9.88 -8.40 3.11
N LEU A 46 -10.37 -7.20 2.80
CA LEU A 46 -9.88 -6.42 1.65
C LEU A 46 -8.42 -5.95 1.86
N ASN A 47 -8.06 -5.60 3.09
CA ASN A 47 -6.71 -5.15 3.43
C ASN A 47 -5.68 -6.28 3.31
N THR A 48 -6.04 -7.52 3.68
CA THR A 48 -5.14 -8.67 3.56
C THR A 48 -4.92 -9.07 2.11
N THR A 49 -5.96 -9.05 1.28
CA THR A 49 -5.84 -9.33 -0.17
C THR A 49 -5.04 -8.25 -0.89
N ALA A 50 -5.29 -6.96 -0.63
CA ALA A 50 -4.53 -5.87 -1.23
C ALA A 50 -3.03 -5.93 -0.87
N ARG A 51 -2.73 -6.32 0.37
CA ARG A 51 -1.34 -6.51 0.83
C ARG A 51 -0.66 -7.71 0.18
N ALA A 52 -1.35 -8.85 0.07
CA ALA A 52 -0.82 -10.03 -0.62
C ALA A 52 -0.50 -9.72 -2.10
N ALA A 53 -1.41 -9.02 -2.79
CA ALA A 53 -1.19 -8.58 -4.16
C ALA A 53 0.04 -7.66 -4.29
N THR A 54 0.20 -6.73 -3.35
CA THR A 54 1.37 -5.83 -3.29
C THR A 54 2.67 -6.60 -3.04
N GLN A 55 2.66 -7.58 -2.14
CA GLN A 55 3.83 -8.42 -1.90
C GLN A 55 4.22 -9.24 -3.14
N THR A 56 3.26 -9.81 -3.86
CA THR A 56 3.54 -10.53 -5.11
C THR A 56 4.16 -9.62 -6.16
N SER A 57 3.66 -8.39 -6.33
CA SER A 57 4.26 -7.44 -7.27
C SER A 57 5.67 -7.02 -6.84
N ASP A 58 5.87 -6.77 -5.55
CA ASP A 58 7.18 -6.36 -5.01
C ASP A 58 8.21 -7.48 -5.21
N VAL A 59 7.85 -8.75 -4.96
CA VAL A 59 8.75 -9.90 -5.19
C VAL A 59 9.13 -10.01 -6.67
N ALA A 60 8.18 -9.84 -7.59
CA ALA A 60 8.47 -9.86 -9.02
C ALA A 60 9.37 -8.70 -9.47
N GLU A 61 9.23 -7.52 -8.86
CA GLU A 61 10.11 -6.37 -9.14
C GLU A 61 11.53 -6.63 -8.62
N VAL A 62 11.66 -7.12 -7.38
CA VAL A 62 12.96 -7.43 -6.77
C VAL A 62 13.65 -8.58 -7.50
N GLN A 63 12.92 -9.62 -7.94
CA GLN A 63 13.48 -10.70 -8.76
C GLN A 63 14.12 -10.15 -10.04
N LYS A 64 13.38 -9.34 -10.81
CA LYS A 64 13.89 -8.72 -12.04
C LYS A 64 15.07 -7.78 -11.79
N ALA A 65 15.10 -7.12 -10.64
CA ALA A 65 16.22 -6.28 -10.25
C ALA A 65 17.44 -7.11 -9.86
N LEU A 66 17.25 -8.23 -9.15
CA LEU A 66 18.31 -9.15 -8.78
C LEU A 66 18.95 -9.79 -10.03
N ASP A 67 18.13 -10.21 -11.00
CA ASP A 67 18.62 -10.78 -12.26
C ASP A 67 19.52 -9.76 -13.01
N ARG A 68 19.08 -8.48 -13.07
CA ARG A 68 19.86 -7.40 -13.68
C ARG A 68 21.14 -7.07 -12.89
N TYR A 69 21.03 -6.98 -11.57
CA TYR A 69 22.18 -6.77 -10.68
C TYR A 69 23.23 -7.86 -10.89
N SER A 70 22.81 -9.13 -10.89
CA SER A 70 23.70 -10.27 -11.09
C SER A 70 24.32 -10.30 -12.48
N ALA A 71 23.59 -9.88 -13.51
CA ALA A 71 24.09 -9.85 -14.88
C ALA A 71 25.16 -8.77 -15.09
N GLU A 72 25.05 -7.63 -14.40
CA GLU A 72 26.04 -6.55 -14.46
C GLU A 72 27.18 -6.73 -13.45
N HIS A 73 26.98 -7.54 -12.42
CA HIS A 73 28.00 -7.80 -11.40
C HIS A 73 29.23 -8.50 -12.02
N PRO A 74 30.45 -7.98 -11.84
CA PRO A 74 31.66 -8.51 -12.50
C PRO A 74 31.92 -10.00 -12.25
N SER A 75 31.45 -10.50 -11.10
CA SER A 75 31.61 -11.89 -10.65
C SER A 75 30.28 -12.67 -10.53
N GLY A 76 29.16 -12.15 -11.06
CA GLY A 76 27.85 -12.78 -10.91
C GLY A 76 27.32 -12.77 -9.46
N GLY A 77 27.61 -11.70 -8.72
CA GLY A 77 27.26 -11.53 -7.31
C GLY A 77 25.78 -11.22 -7.09
N TYR A 78 25.31 -11.46 -5.87
CA TYR A 78 23.97 -11.10 -5.42
C TYR A 78 24.01 -9.93 -4.44
N PRO A 79 22.91 -9.16 -4.31
CA PRO A 79 22.82 -8.04 -3.37
C PRO A 79 22.69 -8.57 -1.93
N THR A 80 23.73 -9.23 -1.42
CA THR A 80 23.84 -9.76 -0.05
C THR A 80 24.97 -9.02 0.67
N ALA A 81 25.10 -9.20 1.99
CA ALA A 81 26.19 -8.59 2.75
C ALA A 81 27.59 -9.03 2.27
N SER A 82 27.71 -10.23 1.71
CA SER A 82 28.95 -10.76 1.14
C SER A 82 29.16 -10.42 -0.34
N GLY A 83 28.16 -9.83 -1.01
CA GLY A 83 28.19 -9.59 -2.46
C GLY A 83 28.22 -10.86 -3.31
N SER A 84 27.96 -12.03 -2.71
CA SER A 84 28.04 -13.34 -3.35
C SER A 84 26.77 -14.15 -3.12
N PRO A 85 26.44 -15.12 -4.00
CA PRO A 85 25.40 -16.10 -3.72
C PRO A 85 25.68 -16.85 -2.41
N PRO A 86 24.63 -17.24 -1.65
CA PRO A 86 24.80 -18.12 -0.47
C PRO A 86 25.28 -19.52 -0.89
N SER A 87 25.67 -20.37 0.06
CA SER A 87 25.94 -21.78 -0.24
C SER A 87 24.69 -22.50 -0.76
N LEU A 88 24.90 -23.54 -1.58
CA LEU A 88 23.82 -24.39 -2.08
C LEU A 88 22.96 -24.92 -0.92
N GLY A 89 21.64 -24.79 -1.04
CA GLY A 89 20.68 -25.17 0.00
C GLY A 89 20.54 -24.18 1.15
N SER A 90 21.19 -23.01 1.07
CA SER A 90 21.06 -21.91 2.03
C SER A 90 20.43 -20.68 1.39
N THR A 91 19.94 -19.78 2.23
CA THR A 91 19.48 -18.46 1.83
C THR A 91 20.31 -17.37 2.51
N ALA A 92 20.41 -16.22 1.88
CA ALA A 92 21.03 -15.02 2.45
C ALA A 92 20.05 -13.85 2.42
N ALA A 93 20.16 -12.97 3.42
CA ALA A 93 19.37 -11.74 3.45
C ALA A 93 19.77 -10.83 2.29
N ILE A 94 18.77 -10.30 1.59
CA ILE A 94 18.97 -9.26 0.58
C ILE A 94 19.31 -7.95 1.30
N SER A 95 20.46 -7.40 0.95
CA SER A 95 20.87 -6.06 1.36
C SER A 95 20.44 -5.06 0.30
N PHE A 96 19.42 -4.27 0.60
CA PHE A 96 18.92 -3.24 -0.32
C PHE A 96 19.92 -2.09 -0.55
N THR A 97 20.95 -1.99 0.29
CA THR A 97 22.05 -1.04 0.16
C THR A 97 23.32 -1.68 -0.43
N ALA A 98 23.26 -2.94 -0.89
CA ALA A 98 24.39 -3.58 -1.56
C ALA A 98 24.82 -2.77 -2.78
N SER A 99 26.13 -2.61 -2.94
CA SER A 99 26.71 -1.88 -4.06
C SER A 99 27.95 -2.58 -4.58
N PHE A 100 28.22 -2.42 -5.87
CA PHE A 100 29.44 -2.87 -6.50
C PHE A 100 29.91 -1.84 -7.53
N GLN A 101 31.17 -1.97 -7.98
CA GLN A 101 31.70 -1.16 -9.07
C GLN A 101 31.59 -1.95 -10.38
N ASN A 102 30.92 -1.38 -11.38
CA ASN A 102 30.86 -1.98 -12.72
C ASN A 102 32.23 -1.88 -13.41
N SER A 103 32.38 -2.59 -14.53
CA SER A 103 33.56 -2.56 -15.39
C SER A 103 33.95 -1.15 -15.87
N ASP A 104 32.98 -0.22 -15.94
CA ASP A 104 33.20 1.19 -16.30
C ASP A 104 33.68 2.05 -15.12
N GLY A 105 33.88 1.46 -13.93
CA GLY A 105 34.29 2.16 -12.72
C GLY A 105 33.17 2.90 -11.98
N ALA A 106 31.93 2.86 -12.48
CA ALA A 106 30.77 3.43 -11.80
C ALA A 106 30.30 2.54 -10.64
N THR A 107 30.01 3.14 -9.47
CA THR A 107 29.33 2.45 -8.37
C THR A 107 27.85 2.31 -8.67
N LYS A 108 27.34 1.09 -8.63
CA LYS A 108 25.91 0.76 -8.73
C LYS A 108 25.42 0.24 -7.40
N THR A 109 24.25 0.69 -6.96
CA THR A 109 23.62 0.27 -5.70
C THR A 109 22.29 -0.40 -5.99
N PHE A 110 21.98 -1.52 -5.31
CA PHE A 110 20.76 -2.29 -5.54
C PHE A 110 19.51 -1.40 -5.47
N VAL A 111 19.41 -0.55 -4.45
CA VAL A 111 18.55 0.63 -4.41
C VAL A 111 19.44 1.87 -4.43
N PRO A 112 19.27 2.83 -5.37
CA PRO A 112 18.13 2.98 -6.27
C PRO A 112 18.33 2.45 -7.71
N ASP A 113 19.52 1.97 -8.11
CA ASP A 113 19.82 1.71 -9.52
C ASP A 113 18.97 0.58 -10.12
N TYR A 114 18.73 -0.50 -9.36
CA TYR A 114 18.02 -1.68 -9.86
C TYR A 114 16.58 -1.76 -9.36
N VAL A 115 16.33 -1.31 -8.12
CA VAL A 115 15.00 -1.14 -7.53
C VAL A 115 14.79 0.32 -7.17
N LYS A 116 13.74 0.96 -7.68
CA LYS A 116 13.54 2.43 -7.55
C LYS A 116 13.22 2.89 -6.13
N ARG A 117 12.66 2.00 -5.31
CA ARG A 117 12.28 2.28 -3.92
C ARG A 117 12.26 0.99 -3.14
N ASN A 118 12.65 1.05 -1.88
CA ASN A 118 12.53 -0.09 -0.98
C ASN A 118 11.06 -0.61 -0.99
N PRO A 119 10.82 -1.93 -1.08
CA PRO A 119 9.48 -2.49 -0.97
C PRO A 119 8.77 -1.96 0.28
N LYS A 120 7.46 -1.71 0.19
CA LYS A 120 6.72 -1.00 1.25
C LYS A 120 6.76 -1.71 2.62
N HIS A 121 7.02 -3.02 2.63
CA HIS A 121 7.13 -3.86 3.83
C HIS A 121 8.51 -4.50 4.00
N ALA A 122 9.57 -3.88 3.46
CA ALA A 122 10.92 -4.42 3.53
C ALA A 122 11.49 -4.52 4.96
N SER A 123 11.00 -3.70 5.90
CA SER A 123 11.38 -3.80 7.33
C SER A 123 10.65 -4.92 8.07
N ASP A 124 9.44 -5.26 7.64
CA ASP A 124 8.52 -6.16 8.35
C ASP A 124 8.61 -7.60 7.81
N SER A 125 9.48 -7.83 6.84
CA SER A 125 9.62 -9.09 6.13
C SER A 125 11.09 -9.36 5.84
N TRP A 126 11.50 -10.62 6.00
CA TRP A 126 12.82 -11.08 5.63
C TRP A 126 12.85 -11.37 4.14
N TRP A 127 13.55 -10.50 3.41
CA TRP A 127 13.85 -10.68 2.01
C TRP A 127 15.11 -11.52 1.88
N THR A 128 15.01 -12.64 1.19
CA THR A 128 16.11 -13.58 1.04
C THR A 128 16.27 -14.00 -0.41
N VAL A 129 17.49 -14.38 -0.77
CA VAL A 129 17.83 -14.99 -2.05
C VAL A 129 18.51 -16.33 -1.77
N ASP A 130 18.19 -17.35 -2.56
CA ASP A 130 18.89 -18.65 -2.53
C ASP A 130 20.07 -18.71 -3.52
N TYR A 131 20.77 -19.85 -3.57
CA TYR A 131 21.88 -20.05 -4.52
C TYR A 131 21.48 -19.92 -5.99
N THR A 132 20.22 -20.20 -6.34
CA THR A 132 19.70 -20.15 -7.71
C THR A 132 19.23 -18.77 -8.14
N GLY A 133 19.25 -17.79 -7.23
CA GLY A 133 18.75 -16.45 -7.46
C GLY A 133 17.26 -16.31 -7.20
N THR A 134 16.61 -17.27 -6.57
CA THR A 134 15.18 -17.19 -6.25
C THR A 134 14.97 -16.27 -5.06
N VAL A 135 14.21 -15.19 -5.26
CA VAL A 135 13.83 -14.24 -4.21
C VAL A 135 12.62 -14.79 -3.44
N THR A 136 12.77 -14.90 -2.12
CA THR A 136 11.69 -15.27 -1.20
C THR A 136 11.50 -14.21 -0.14
N VAL A 137 10.24 -13.89 0.16
CA VAL A 137 9.86 -13.01 1.26
C VAL A 137 9.14 -13.81 2.34
N ALA A 138 9.61 -13.71 3.58
CA ALA A 138 8.99 -14.35 4.74
C ALA A 138 8.62 -13.28 5.77
N VAL A 139 7.42 -13.36 6.34
CA VAL A 139 7.00 -12.50 7.46
C VAL A 139 7.29 -13.21 8.78
N PRO A 140 7.90 -12.54 9.79
CA PRO A 140 8.18 -13.14 11.09
C PRO A 140 6.91 -13.66 11.77
N SER A 141 6.95 -14.89 12.30
CA SER A 141 5.85 -15.46 13.08
C SER A 141 5.59 -14.58 14.32
N GLY A 142 4.38 -14.03 14.43
CA GLY A 142 4.01 -13.10 15.50
C GLY A 142 3.77 -11.65 15.06
N SER A 143 3.92 -11.35 13.76
CA SER A 143 3.42 -10.09 13.20
C SER A 143 1.89 -10.10 13.23
N VAL A 144 1.31 -9.52 14.28
CA VAL A 144 -0.14 -9.29 14.38
C VAL A 144 -0.47 -8.17 13.40
N TYR A 145 -1.20 -8.51 12.34
CA TYR A 145 -1.84 -7.52 11.47
C TYR A 145 -3.09 -6.93 12.13
#